data_AF-A0A9P4PWI1-F1
#
_entry.id   AF-A0A9P4PWI1-F1
#
_cell.length_a   1.000
_cell.length_b   1.000
_cell.length_c   1.000
_cell.angle_alpha   90.00
_cell.angle_beta   90.00
_cell.angle_gamma   90.00
#
_symmetry.space_group_name_H-M   'P 1'
#
loop_
_entity.id
_entity.type
_entity.pdbx_description
1 polymer ?
#
loop_
_entity_poly.entity_id
_entity_poly.type
_entity_poly.pdbx_seq_one_letter_code
_entity_poly.pdbx_strand_id
1 'polypeptide(L)'
;MDISSDTKIPLTAKTVRAIARASFQQSFDTLAAAASETKWLGFDVNDPRSIGNDRAVYRSLSRSKHNRLLVVGYYAPGYGDERPTDRVAAHVHTDPAEVRFYRIIEAKDGSRSLEDVNSTSAVDFDPPFCDVGDGQGDHRAGHRVTALIEWFFLDAGLVPELTRPDGDPAKFTRNFRQACMWVGNDGSQPLDVYIRRSSGVNIKEEEKEIIPVRPKRSSTTSASFRNAAVDEFRLPSIKRSATDTSPVKRQREENPLARPTKHRRTLSEQVIPLTLHHHLINSGSNPPSPRTPTLNDAERMNRALGSRIIHLHEQYRTLKSQFEETDNKQAELKTELKETKERVTHAESRSEELDRQVKSLKARLEQAEEEAAELRAEILVGSIGPNSGSSNGVDKRATRRR
;
A
#
# COMPACT_ATOMS: atom_id res chain seq x y z
N MET A 1 8.58 -24.83 -13.63
CA MET A 1 9.73 -25.23 -12.81
C MET A 1 9.39 -24.95 -11.35
N ASP A 2 9.66 -25.88 -10.44
CA ASP A 2 9.39 -25.72 -9.01
C ASP A 2 10.47 -24.87 -8.34
N ILE A 3 10.10 -23.63 -7.97
CA ILE A 3 10.95 -22.58 -7.37
C ILE A 3 11.50 -23.00 -5.98
N SER A 4 10.98 -24.10 -5.42
CA SER A 4 11.40 -24.68 -4.14
C SER A 4 12.74 -25.44 -4.20
N SER A 5 13.32 -25.64 -5.38
CA SER A 5 14.62 -26.34 -5.55
C SER A 5 15.84 -25.40 -5.70
N ASP A 6 15.64 -24.08 -5.67
CA ASP A 6 16.62 -23.05 -6.04
C ASP A 6 17.67 -22.69 -4.98
N THR A 7 17.81 -23.46 -3.89
CA THR A 7 18.70 -23.11 -2.77
C THR A 7 20.19 -23.11 -3.13
N LYS A 8 20.57 -23.71 -4.28
CA LYS A 8 21.96 -23.82 -4.74
C LYS A 8 22.37 -22.81 -5.81
N ILE A 9 21.42 -22.07 -6.40
CA ILE A 9 21.72 -21.12 -7.48
C ILE A 9 22.15 -19.78 -6.85
N PRO A 10 23.29 -19.19 -7.23
CA PRO A 10 23.71 -17.91 -6.70
C PRO A 10 22.70 -16.81 -7.07
N LEU A 11 22.41 -15.87 -6.15
CA LEU A 11 21.45 -14.78 -6.36
C LEU A 11 22.14 -13.58 -7.03
N THR A 12 22.59 -13.78 -8.27
CA THR A 12 23.16 -12.74 -9.14
C THR A 12 22.07 -12.06 -9.98
N ALA A 13 22.34 -10.87 -10.50
CA ALA A 13 21.41 -10.18 -11.40
C ALA A 13 20.97 -11.07 -12.59
N LYS A 14 21.90 -11.82 -13.17
CA LYS A 14 21.64 -12.71 -14.30
C LYS A 14 20.68 -13.85 -13.95
N THR A 15 20.90 -14.50 -12.81
CA THR A 15 20.07 -15.64 -12.37
C THR A 15 18.69 -15.17 -11.94
N VAL A 16 18.59 -14.06 -11.19
CA VAL A 16 17.31 -13.49 -10.76
C VAL A 16 16.47 -13.05 -11.98
N ARG A 17 17.07 -12.36 -12.96
CA ARG A 17 16.39 -12.03 -14.22
C ARG A 17 15.90 -13.28 -14.95
N ALA A 18 16.72 -14.33 -15.04
CA ALA A 18 16.33 -15.58 -15.72
C ALA A 18 15.13 -16.25 -15.02
N ILE A 19 15.13 -16.31 -13.69
CA ILE A 19 14.03 -16.86 -12.89
C ILE A 19 12.74 -16.04 -13.08
N ALA A 20 12.84 -14.71 -13.03
CA ALA A 20 11.71 -13.81 -13.20
C ALA A 20 11.09 -13.96 -14.59
N ARG A 21 11.92 -13.96 -15.63
CA ARG A 21 11.47 -14.15 -17.02
C ARG A 21 10.81 -15.51 -17.24
N ALA A 22 11.32 -16.57 -16.61
CA ALA A 22 10.73 -17.90 -16.72
C ALA A 22 9.40 -18.05 -15.96
N SER A 23 9.16 -17.25 -14.92
CA SER A 23 8.08 -17.51 -13.94
C SER A 23 6.97 -16.46 -13.92
N PHE A 24 7.28 -15.20 -14.24
CA PHE A 24 6.37 -14.06 -14.15
C PHE A 24 6.82 -12.90 -15.08
N GLN A 25 7.13 -13.23 -16.34
CA GLN A 25 7.68 -12.31 -17.35
C GLN A 25 6.94 -10.96 -17.42
N GLN A 26 5.61 -10.98 -17.59
CA GLN A 26 4.82 -9.77 -17.79
C GLN A 26 4.95 -8.80 -16.61
N SER A 27 4.77 -9.29 -15.39
CA SER A 27 4.88 -8.49 -14.17
C SER A 27 6.32 -7.98 -13.94
N PHE A 28 7.32 -8.78 -14.33
CA PHE A 28 8.72 -8.37 -14.27
C PHE A 28 9.06 -7.29 -15.29
N ASP A 29 8.49 -7.32 -16.49
CA ASP A 29 8.71 -6.29 -17.51
C ASP A 29 8.13 -4.94 -17.08
N THR A 30 6.96 -4.93 -16.41
CA THR A 30 6.41 -3.71 -15.80
C THR A 30 7.38 -3.12 -14.77
N LEU A 31 7.92 -3.95 -13.88
CA LEU A 31 8.93 -3.51 -12.90
C LEU A 31 10.19 -2.98 -13.59
N ALA A 32 10.68 -3.65 -14.64
CA ALA A 32 11.87 -3.24 -15.37
C ALA A 32 11.68 -1.91 -16.10
N ALA A 33 10.48 -1.63 -16.61
CA ALA A 33 10.13 -0.33 -17.17
C ALA A 33 10.17 0.76 -16.10
N ALA A 34 9.51 0.55 -14.96
CA ALA A 34 9.53 1.46 -13.82
C ALA A 34 10.96 1.67 -13.27
N ALA A 35 11.82 0.66 -13.39
CA ALA A 35 13.18 0.75 -12.90
C ALA A 35 14.02 1.82 -13.61
N SER A 36 13.73 2.08 -14.90
CA SER A 36 14.41 3.12 -15.68
C SER A 36 14.10 4.54 -15.19
N GLU A 37 12.99 4.74 -14.47
CA GLU A 37 12.56 6.04 -13.95
C GLU A 37 13.09 6.33 -12.54
N THR A 38 13.70 5.32 -11.89
CA THR A 38 14.18 5.45 -10.52
C THR A 38 15.37 6.42 -10.39
N LYS A 39 15.29 7.27 -9.37
CA LYS A 39 16.31 8.29 -9.11
C LYS A 39 17.37 7.74 -8.17
N TRP A 40 18.62 7.98 -8.54
CA TRP A 40 19.77 7.60 -7.74
C TRP A 40 20.53 8.84 -7.28
N LEU A 41 20.92 8.86 -6.02
CA LEU A 41 21.72 9.91 -5.42
C LEU A 41 23.14 9.36 -5.15
N GLY A 42 24.16 10.08 -5.61
CA GLY A 42 25.54 9.81 -5.20
C GLY A 42 25.84 10.46 -3.85
N PHE A 43 26.68 9.83 -3.04
CA PHE A 43 27.26 10.45 -1.86
C PHE A 43 28.79 10.32 -1.84
N ASP A 44 29.45 11.19 -1.09
CA ASP A 44 30.87 11.05 -0.75
C ASP A 44 31.01 11.07 0.77
N VAL A 45 31.56 9.99 1.32
CA VAL A 45 31.79 9.85 2.76
C VAL A 45 32.84 10.84 3.26
N ASN A 46 33.74 11.30 2.39
CA ASN A 46 34.78 12.25 2.74
C ASN A 46 34.31 13.71 2.62
N ASP A 47 33.14 13.96 2.05
CA ASP A 47 32.54 15.29 1.96
C ASP A 47 31.43 15.47 3.02
N PRO A 48 31.66 16.26 4.09
CA PRO A 48 30.65 16.55 5.09
C PRO A 48 29.38 17.19 4.51
N ARG A 49 29.46 17.85 3.34
CA ARG A 49 28.31 18.46 2.67
C ARG A 49 27.42 17.45 1.94
N SER A 50 27.89 16.20 1.79
CA SER A 50 27.18 15.14 1.11
C SER A 50 26.35 14.26 2.03
N ILE A 51 26.83 14.01 3.26
CA ILE A 51 26.18 13.09 4.22
C ILE A 51 25.84 13.76 5.56
N GLY A 52 26.40 14.93 5.85
CA GLY A 52 26.25 15.61 7.14
C GLY A 52 27.20 15.09 8.23
N ASN A 53 26.90 15.47 9.47
CA ASN A 53 27.76 15.20 10.64
C ASN A 53 27.25 14.03 11.51
N ASP A 54 26.23 13.28 11.06
CA ASP A 54 25.73 12.14 11.82
C ASP A 54 26.74 10.99 11.82
N ARG A 55 27.25 10.67 13.02
CA ARG A 55 28.25 9.64 13.22
C ARG A 55 27.74 8.23 12.91
N ALA A 56 26.46 7.94 13.14
CA ALA A 56 25.88 6.64 12.86
C ALA A 56 25.77 6.41 11.35
N VAL A 57 25.28 7.42 10.62
CA VAL A 57 25.19 7.39 9.15
C VAL A 57 26.57 7.30 8.52
N TYR A 58 27.52 8.13 8.97
CA TYR A 58 28.92 8.06 8.53
C TYR A 58 29.50 6.66 8.70
N ARG A 59 29.37 6.06 9.89
CA ARG A 59 29.90 4.71 10.18
C ARG A 59 29.27 3.63 9.30
N SER A 60 27.97 3.76 9.03
CA SER A 60 27.24 2.85 8.16
C SER A 60 27.77 2.95 6.73
N LEU A 61 27.69 4.14 6.13
CA LEU A 61 28.04 4.38 4.72
C LEU A 61 29.54 4.22 4.44
N SER A 62 30.42 4.50 5.40
CA SER A 62 31.87 4.28 5.28
C SER A 62 32.26 2.83 5.01
N ARG A 63 31.40 1.88 5.41
CA ARG A 63 31.63 0.44 5.21
C ARG A 63 31.06 -0.06 3.87
N SER A 64 30.34 0.79 3.15
CA SER A 64 29.76 0.41 1.87
C SER A 64 30.83 0.25 0.79
N LYS A 65 30.60 -0.67 -0.14
CA LYS A 65 31.44 -0.88 -1.33
C LYS A 65 31.03 0.01 -2.50
N HIS A 66 29.96 0.78 -2.36
CA HIS A 66 29.46 1.69 -3.38
C HIS A 66 28.96 2.98 -2.72
N ASN A 67 28.77 4.02 -3.53
CA ASN A 67 28.47 5.36 -3.07
C ASN A 67 27.14 5.88 -3.62
N ARG A 68 26.17 4.98 -3.82
CA ARG A 68 24.85 5.33 -4.37
C ARG A 68 23.73 4.98 -3.41
N LEU A 69 22.73 5.85 -3.39
CA LEU A 69 21.47 5.71 -2.68
C LEU A 69 20.34 5.71 -3.72
N LEU A 70 19.33 4.89 -3.48
CA LEU A 70 18.13 4.82 -4.30
C LEU A 70 17.06 5.70 -3.66
N VAL A 71 16.57 6.74 -4.33
CA VAL A 71 15.47 7.56 -3.80
C VAL A 71 14.18 6.75 -3.92
N VAL A 72 13.51 6.52 -2.80
CA VAL A 72 12.36 5.60 -2.70
C VAL A 72 11.05 6.28 -2.32
N GLY A 73 11.07 7.56 -1.92
CA GLY A 73 9.85 8.28 -1.54
C GLY A 73 10.11 9.51 -0.67
N TYR A 74 9.19 9.77 0.25
CA TYR A 74 9.19 10.90 1.16
C TYR A 74 9.12 10.46 2.63
N TYR A 75 9.63 11.30 3.53
CA TYR A 75 9.63 11.06 4.96
C TYR A 75 8.32 11.56 5.58
N ALA A 76 7.48 10.64 6.04
CA ALA A 76 6.15 10.90 6.58
C ALA A 76 5.97 10.20 7.95
N PRO A 77 6.51 10.76 9.05
CA PRO A 77 6.48 10.12 10.38
C PRO A 77 5.13 10.22 11.12
N GLY A 78 4.00 10.29 10.40
CA GLY A 78 2.64 10.33 10.98
C GLY A 78 1.64 11.16 10.17
N TYR A 79 0.36 11.15 10.58
CA TYR A 79 -0.73 11.96 10.02
C TYR A 79 -0.59 13.43 10.44
N GLY A 80 0.36 14.15 9.85
CA GLY A 80 0.33 15.61 9.81
C GLY A 80 -0.22 16.06 8.46
N ASP A 81 -1.05 17.10 8.45
CA ASP A 81 -1.61 17.68 7.21
C ASP A 81 -0.54 18.35 6.32
N GLU A 82 0.70 18.45 6.79
CA GLU A 82 1.82 18.98 6.00
C GLU A 82 2.35 17.91 5.03
N ARG A 83 2.35 18.25 3.75
CA ARG A 83 2.98 17.42 2.71
C ARG A 83 4.45 17.19 3.08
N PRO A 84 4.91 15.94 3.13
CA PRO A 84 6.28 15.64 3.49
C PRO A 84 7.23 16.24 2.44
N THR A 85 8.12 17.14 2.87
CA THR A 85 9.09 17.82 1.98
C THR A 85 10.34 16.97 1.74
N ASP A 86 10.71 16.18 2.74
CA ASP A 86 12.03 15.55 2.78
C ASP A 86 11.99 14.21 2.08
N ARG A 87 12.98 13.97 1.22
CA ARG A 87 13.09 12.71 0.48
C ARG A 87 13.67 11.61 1.34
N VAL A 88 13.30 10.37 1.06
CA VAL A 88 13.92 9.18 1.66
C VAL A 88 14.66 8.41 0.58
N ALA A 89 15.88 8.00 0.91
CA ALA A 89 16.66 7.11 0.06
C ALA A 89 17.08 5.84 0.79
N ALA A 90 17.04 4.73 0.08
CA ALA A 90 17.49 3.43 0.54
C ALA A 90 18.94 3.16 0.14
N HIS A 91 19.62 2.36 0.95
CA HIS A 91 20.97 1.86 0.72
C HIS A 91 21.02 0.37 1.03
N VAL A 92 21.79 -0.39 0.24
CA VAL A 92 22.03 -1.80 0.47
C VAL A 92 23.50 -2.04 0.75
N HIS A 93 23.80 -2.58 1.93
CA HIS A 93 25.15 -3.06 2.25
C HIS A 93 25.43 -4.37 1.52
N THR A 94 26.69 -4.60 1.15
CA THR A 94 27.07 -5.83 0.42
C THR A 94 27.43 -6.99 1.34
N ASP A 95 27.67 -6.73 2.64
CA ASP A 95 28.17 -7.73 3.59
C ASP A 95 27.90 -7.28 5.05
N PRO A 96 26.80 -7.71 5.70
CA PRO A 96 25.68 -8.49 5.16
C PRO A 96 24.77 -7.64 4.24
N ALA A 97 23.96 -8.31 3.40
CA ALA A 97 22.91 -7.66 2.62
C ALA A 97 21.81 -7.11 3.54
N GLU A 98 21.97 -5.86 3.96
CA GLU A 98 21.04 -5.15 4.83
C GLU A 98 20.58 -3.87 4.14
N VAL A 99 19.27 -3.67 4.07
CA VAL A 99 18.66 -2.45 3.54
C VAL A 99 18.47 -1.44 4.66
N ARG A 100 18.98 -0.23 4.45
CA ARG A 100 18.81 0.92 5.37
C ARG A 100 18.17 2.09 4.65
N PHE A 101 17.46 2.92 5.41
CA PHE A 101 16.76 4.09 4.91
C PHE A 101 17.33 5.35 5.53
N TYR A 102 17.55 6.37 4.71
CA TYR A 102 18.05 7.67 5.14
C TYR A 102 17.11 8.78 4.66
N ARG A 103 16.74 9.66 5.56
CA ARG A 103 16.06 10.92 5.25
C ARG A 103 17.09 11.90 4.71
N ILE A 104 16.80 12.51 3.56
CA ILE A 104 17.61 13.52 2.92
C ILE A 104 17.08 14.88 3.33
N ILE A 105 17.87 15.62 4.08
CA ILE A 105 17.60 17.01 4.46
C ILE A 105 18.45 17.89 3.56
N GLU A 106 17.80 18.64 2.68
CA GLU A 106 18.46 19.61 1.81
C GLU A 106 18.43 20.98 2.47
N ALA A 107 19.61 21.56 2.70
CA ALA A 107 19.74 22.91 3.22
C ALA A 107 19.64 23.95 2.08
N LYS A 108 19.34 25.20 2.44
CA LYS A 108 19.18 26.32 1.49
C LYS A 108 20.44 26.63 0.68
N ASP A 109 21.61 26.21 1.18
CA ASP A 109 22.90 26.36 0.51
C ASP A 109 23.21 25.21 -0.48
N GLY A 110 22.28 24.27 -0.64
CA GLY A 110 22.44 23.08 -1.49
C GLY A 110 23.21 21.93 -0.84
N SER A 111 23.65 22.08 0.41
CA SER A 111 24.24 20.96 1.16
C SER A 111 23.17 19.96 1.57
N ARG A 112 23.58 18.69 1.70
CA ARG A 112 22.70 17.58 2.07
C ARG A 112 23.20 16.92 3.33
N SER A 113 22.31 16.68 4.28
CA SER A 113 22.56 15.82 5.43
C SER A 113 21.63 14.62 5.41
N LEU A 114 22.15 13.48 5.80
CA LEU A 114 21.43 12.23 5.88
C LEU A 114 21.14 11.92 7.36
N GLU A 115 19.89 11.58 7.66
CA GLU A 115 19.46 11.09 8.97
C GLU A 115 18.92 9.66 8.86
N ASP A 116 19.19 8.81 9.84
CA ASP A 116 18.74 7.41 9.84
C ASP A 116 17.21 7.31 10.04
N VAL A 117 16.55 6.48 9.23
CA VAL A 117 15.10 6.24 9.30
C VAL A 117 14.86 4.83 9.84
N ASN A 118 14.43 4.76 11.10
CA ASN A 118 14.33 3.51 11.85
C ASN A 118 13.11 2.64 11.49
N SER A 119 12.14 3.17 10.74
CA SER A 119 10.91 2.45 10.39
C SER A 119 10.49 2.74 8.96
N THR A 120 10.18 1.68 8.20
CA THR A 120 9.56 1.80 6.87
C THR A 120 8.15 2.39 6.93
N SER A 121 7.49 2.36 8.10
CA SER A 121 6.17 2.99 8.29
C SER A 121 6.23 4.53 8.29
N ALA A 122 7.43 5.10 8.40
CA ALA A 122 7.66 6.55 8.32
C ALA A 122 8.02 7.00 6.90
N VAL A 123 7.87 6.12 5.91
CA VAL A 123 8.21 6.39 4.51
C VAL A 123 6.94 6.28 3.67
N ASP A 124 6.60 7.36 3.00
CA ASP A 124 5.59 7.38 1.94
C ASP A 124 6.31 7.08 0.62
N PHE A 125 6.15 5.87 0.13
CA PHE A 125 6.93 5.36 -1.00
C PHE A 125 6.44 5.92 -2.34
N ASP A 126 7.36 6.24 -3.24
CA ASP A 126 7.03 6.52 -4.64
C ASP A 126 6.91 5.19 -5.43
N PRO A 127 6.19 5.15 -6.57
CA PRO A 127 6.20 4.00 -7.46
C PRO A 127 7.63 3.61 -7.89
N PRO A 128 7.93 2.30 -8.04
CA PRO A 128 7.05 1.15 -7.86
C PRO A 128 6.98 0.63 -6.41
N PHE A 129 7.58 1.34 -5.44
CA PHE A 129 7.71 0.87 -4.06
C PHE A 129 6.43 1.02 -3.24
N CYS A 130 5.51 1.92 -3.61
CA CYS A 130 4.17 1.97 -3.03
C CYS A 130 3.27 0.83 -3.50
N ASP A 131 3.54 0.27 -4.67
CA ASP A 131 2.66 -0.69 -5.36
C ASP A 131 2.85 -2.12 -4.87
N VAL A 132 3.40 -2.33 -3.67
CA VAL A 132 3.65 -3.66 -3.11
C VAL A 132 2.90 -3.91 -1.80
N GLY A 133 1.84 -3.17 -1.50
CA GLY A 133 1.08 -3.29 -0.24
C GLY A 133 -0.42 -3.05 -0.43
N ASP A 134 -1.21 -3.66 0.46
CA ASP A 134 -2.68 -3.46 0.58
C ASP A 134 -3.05 -2.20 1.37
N GLY A 135 -2.09 -1.31 1.66
CA GLY A 135 -2.29 -0.14 2.52
C GLY A 135 -2.57 -0.46 3.99
N GLN A 136 -2.60 -1.74 4.41
CA GLN A 136 -2.89 -2.16 5.79
C GLN A 136 -1.67 -2.13 6.72
N GLY A 137 -0.52 -1.63 6.23
CA GLY A 137 0.72 -1.57 7.02
C GLY A 137 1.25 -2.95 7.43
N ASP A 138 0.87 -4.02 6.72
CA ASP A 138 1.26 -5.37 7.08
C ASP A 138 2.79 -5.56 6.95
N HIS A 139 3.40 -6.27 7.91
CA HIS A 139 4.83 -6.63 7.92
C HIS A 139 5.29 -7.32 6.63
N ARG A 140 4.36 -7.91 5.87
CA ARG A 140 4.61 -8.52 4.56
C ARG A 140 4.89 -7.49 3.46
N ALA A 141 4.28 -6.30 3.51
CA ALA A 141 4.55 -5.22 2.57
C ALA A 141 6.00 -4.74 2.71
N GLY A 142 6.48 -4.56 3.94
CA GLY A 142 7.88 -4.21 4.21
C GLY A 142 8.86 -5.19 3.58
N HIS A 143 8.63 -6.50 3.74
CA HIS A 143 9.46 -7.52 3.10
C HIS A 143 9.47 -7.49 1.57
N ARG A 144 8.34 -7.12 0.94
CA ARG A 144 8.25 -6.97 -0.52
C ARG A 144 9.00 -5.72 -1.01
N VAL A 145 8.87 -4.60 -0.30
CA VAL A 145 9.64 -3.37 -0.58
C VAL A 145 11.15 -3.65 -0.48
N THR A 146 11.60 -4.29 0.60
CA THR A 146 13.00 -4.66 0.78
C THR A 146 13.52 -5.51 -0.38
N ALA A 147 12.75 -6.52 -0.81
CA ALA A 147 13.14 -7.38 -1.92
C ALA A 147 13.21 -6.63 -3.27
N LEU A 148 12.35 -5.65 -3.51
CA LEU A 148 12.49 -4.76 -4.68
C LEU A 148 13.78 -3.96 -4.60
N ILE A 149 14.04 -3.29 -3.47
CA ILE A 149 15.24 -2.47 -3.29
C ILE A 149 16.51 -3.32 -3.50
N GLU A 150 16.58 -4.51 -2.90
CA GLU A 150 17.68 -5.45 -3.12
C GLU A 150 17.86 -5.79 -4.60
N TRP A 151 16.76 -6.05 -5.32
CA TRP A 151 16.81 -6.28 -6.76
C TRP A 151 17.33 -5.07 -7.53
N PHE A 152 16.91 -3.85 -7.21
CA PHE A 152 17.39 -2.63 -7.85
C PHE A 152 18.91 -2.45 -7.73
N PHE A 153 19.46 -2.69 -6.54
CA PHE A 153 20.90 -2.62 -6.32
C PHE A 153 21.66 -3.75 -7.01
N LEU A 154 21.07 -4.94 -7.07
CA LEU A 154 21.59 -6.09 -7.81
C LEU A 154 21.60 -5.83 -9.33
N ASP A 155 20.50 -5.29 -9.87
CA ASP A 155 20.30 -5.01 -11.29
C ASP A 155 21.24 -3.91 -11.79
N ALA A 156 21.44 -2.87 -10.96
CA ALA A 156 22.39 -1.78 -11.19
C ALA A 156 23.86 -2.20 -11.04
N GLY A 157 24.15 -3.44 -10.61
CA GLY A 157 25.51 -3.95 -10.41
C GLY A 157 26.26 -3.36 -9.21
N LEU A 158 25.54 -2.69 -8.30
CA LEU A 158 26.11 -2.13 -7.06
C LEU A 158 26.30 -3.21 -5.99
N VAL A 159 25.45 -4.24 -6.04
CA VAL A 159 25.58 -5.45 -5.25
C VAL A 159 25.80 -6.61 -6.23
N PRO A 160 26.93 -7.34 -6.15
CA PRO A 160 27.24 -8.39 -7.12
C PRO A 160 26.37 -9.65 -6.93
N GLU A 161 26.07 -9.98 -5.68
CA GLU A 161 25.30 -11.15 -5.28
C GLU A 161 24.59 -10.90 -3.95
N LEU A 162 23.35 -11.37 -3.81
CA LEU A 162 22.59 -11.30 -2.56
C LEU A 162 22.88 -12.52 -1.68
N THR A 163 23.19 -12.27 -0.41
CA THR A 163 23.39 -13.34 0.59
C THR A 163 22.05 -13.94 1.01
N ARG A 164 21.95 -15.26 0.98
CA ARG A 164 20.75 -15.97 1.46
C ARG A 164 20.81 -16.08 2.99
N PRO A 165 19.74 -15.73 3.73
CA PRO A 165 19.71 -15.90 5.17
C PRO A 165 19.58 -17.40 5.52
N ASP A 166 20.35 -17.86 6.52
CA ASP A 166 20.45 -19.26 6.92
C ASP A 166 19.10 -19.90 7.29
N GLY A 167 18.15 -19.12 7.79
CA GLY A 167 16.82 -19.59 8.23
C GLY A 167 15.77 -19.70 7.12
N ASP A 168 15.90 -18.96 6.02
CA ASP A 168 14.95 -19.01 4.90
C ASP A 168 15.64 -18.62 3.57
N PRO A 169 16.35 -19.56 2.93
CA PRO A 169 17.08 -19.28 1.69
C PRO A 169 16.19 -18.84 0.52
N ALA A 170 14.88 -19.06 0.60
CA ALA A 170 13.90 -18.68 -0.41
C ALA A 170 13.22 -17.33 -0.10
N LYS A 171 13.54 -16.68 1.02
CA LYS A 171 12.92 -15.42 1.47
C LYS A 171 12.93 -14.37 0.37
N PHE A 172 14.11 -14.11 -0.20
CA PHE A 172 14.26 -13.14 -1.29
C PHE A 172 13.39 -13.51 -2.49
N THR A 173 13.58 -14.70 -3.07
CA THR A 173 12.88 -15.11 -4.30
C THR A 173 11.36 -15.10 -4.13
N ARG A 174 10.85 -15.54 -2.97
CA ARG A 174 9.41 -15.51 -2.66
C ARG A 174 8.88 -14.09 -2.57
N ASN A 175 9.54 -13.22 -1.80
CA ASN A 175 9.11 -11.83 -1.62
C ASN A 175 9.25 -11.01 -2.90
N PHE A 176 10.33 -11.22 -3.66
CA PHE A 176 10.58 -10.56 -4.94
C PHE A 176 9.52 -10.95 -5.98
N ARG A 177 9.18 -12.23 -6.09
CA ARG A 177 8.09 -12.69 -6.95
C ARG A 177 6.77 -12.01 -6.58
N GLN A 178 6.42 -12.03 -5.29
CA GLN A 178 5.19 -11.37 -4.84
C GLN A 178 5.22 -9.88 -5.17
N ALA A 179 6.32 -9.18 -4.87
CA ALA A 179 6.46 -7.76 -5.19
C ALA A 179 6.24 -7.47 -6.68
N CYS A 180 6.85 -8.25 -7.58
CA CYS A 180 6.62 -8.10 -9.02
C CYS A 180 5.16 -8.27 -9.39
N MET A 181 4.47 -9.28 -8.85
CA MET A 181 3.05 -9.50 -9.13
C MET A 181 2.17 -8.32 -8.69
N TRP A 182 2.48 -7.70 -7.56
CA TRP A 182 1.78 -6.52 -7.07
C TRP A 182 2.03 -5.30 -7.95
N VAL A 183 3.29 -5.02 -8.30
CA VAL A 183 3.67 -3.93 -9.22
C VAL A 183 3.02 -4.11 -10.59
N GLY A 184 3.01 -5.34 -11.12
CA GLY A 184 2.35 -5.65 -12.38
C GLY A 184 0.82 -5.58 -12.35
N ASN A 185 0.23 -5.37 -11.17
CA ASN A 185 -1.20 -5.22 -10.96
C ASN A 185 -1.51 -3.83 -10.34
N ASP A 186 -0.66 -2.84 -10.58
CA ASP A 186 -0.81 -1.44 -10.16
C ASP A 186 -1.14 -1.31 -8.65
N GLY A 187 -0.43 -2.08 -7.82
CA GLY A 187 -0.61 -2.04 -6.37
C GLY A 187 -1.86 -2.76 -5.85
N SER A 188 -2.70 -3.31 -6.74
CA SER A 188 -3.83 -4.12 -6.35
C SER A 188 -3.39 -5.53 -5.96
N GLN A 189 -4.07 -6.11 -4.97
CA GLN A 189 -3.79 -7.49 -4.57
C GLN A 189 -3.92 -8.43 -5.78
N PRO A 190 -2.84 -9.14 -6.16
CA PRO A 190 -2.91 -10.09 -7.26
C PRO A 190 -3.97 -11.15 -6.93
N LEU A 191 -4.86 -11.45 -7.87
CA LEU A 191 -5.77 -12.58 -7.74
C LEU A 191 -4.90 -13.84 -7.68
N ASP A 192 -4.77 -14.42 -6.48
CA ASP A 192 -4.14 -15.72 -6.34
C ASP A 192 -4.94 -16.72 -7.18
N VAL A 193 -4.39 -17.13 -8.32
CA VAL A 193 -4.68 -18.45 -8.88
C VAL A 193 -4.13 -19.41 -7.84
N TYR A 194 -4.95 -19.74 -6.84
CA TYR A 194 -4.67 -20.78 -5.87
C TYR A 194 -4.46 -22.09 -6.62
N ILE A 195 -3.21 -22.38 -7.01
CA ILE A 195 -2.77 -23.76 -7.16
C ILE A 195 -2.66 -24.29 -5.74
N ARG A 196 -3.82 -24.69 -5.22
CA ARG A 196 -3.96 -25.37 -3.94
C ARG A 196 -3.30 -26.75 -4.09
N ARG A 197 -1.99 -26.82 -3.85
CA ARG A 197 -1.28 -28.09 -3.63
C ARG A 197 -1.63 -28.64 -2.25
N SER A 198 -2.86 -29.09 -2.09
CA SER A 198 -3.23 -30.07 -1.08
C SER A 198 -4.69 -30.51 -1.30
N SER A 199 -4.87 -31.84 -1.35
CA SER A 199 -6.09 -32.63 -1.55
C SER A 199 -6.49 -32.85 -3.00
N GLY A 200 -6.11 -34.03 -3.51
CA GLY A 200 -6.50 -34.55 -4.82
C GLY A 200 -8.01 -34.62 -4.97
N VAL A 201 -8.52 -33.80 -5.88
CA VAL A 201 -9.79 -34.02 -6.58
C VAL A 201 -9.52 -33.60 -8.01
N ASN A 202 -9.49 -34.58 -8.91
CA ASN A 202 -9.50 -34.32 -10.35
C ASN A 202 -10.77 -33.52 -10.67
N ILE A 203 -10.61 -32.32 -11.23
CA ILE A 203 -11.67 -31.68 -11.98
C ILE A 203 -11.13 -31.55 -13.39
N LYS A 204 -11.52 -32.52 -14.23
CA LYS A 204 -11.52 -32.32 -15.67
C LYS A 204 -12.67 -31.39 -16.00
N GLU A 205 -12.40 -30.51 -16.95
CA GLU A 205 -13.40 -29.76 -17.69
C GLU A 205 -14.41 -30.70 -18.37
N GLU A 206 -15.51 -30.05 -18.73
CA GLU A 206 -16.47 -30.39 -19.79
C GLU A 206 -17.82 -31.01 -19.43
N GLU A 207 -18.82 -30.23 -19.89
CA GLU A 207 -20.04 -30.65 -20.56
C GLU A 207 -21.35 -30.78 -19.76
N LYS A 208 -22.31 -29.98 -20.25
CA LYS A 208 -23.74 -30.09 -20.03
C LYS A 208 -24.19 -31.48 -20.46
N GLU A 209 -24.83 -32.22 -19.58
CA GLU A 209 -25.91 -33.11 -19.99
C GLU A 209 -26.94 -33.27 -18.86
N ILE A 210 -28.19 -33.06 -19.24
CA ILE A 210 -29.41 -33.27 -18.46
C ILE A 210 -29.69 -34.79 -18.45
N ILE A 211 -30.61 -35.23 -17.58
CA ILE A 211 -31.42 -36.49 -17.60
C ILE A 211 -30.99 -37.50 -16.50
N PRO A 212 -31.89 -38.28 -15.85
CA PRO A 212 -33.18 -37.98 -15.22
C PRO A 212 -33.29 -38.54 -13.77
N VAL A 213 -34.35 -38.16 -13.06
CA VAL A 213 -34.81 -38.78 -11.81
C VAL A 213 -35.50 -40.14 -12.08
N ARG A 214 -35.24 -41.16 -11.24
CA ARG A 214 -36.20 -42.27 -11.00
C ARG A 214 -36.04 -42.88 -9.59
N PRO A 215 -37.11 -43.44 -8.98
CA PRO A 215 -37.35 -43.31 -7.53
C PRO A 215 -37.53 -44.64 -6.74
N LYS A 216 -37.66 -44.45 -5.41
CA LYS A 216 -38.32 -45.27 -4.35
C LYS A 216 -37.62 -46.51 -3.78
N ARG A 217 -37.44 -46.50 -2.44
CA ARG A 217 -38.39 -47.03 -1.42
C ARG A 217 -37.97 -46.52 -0.04
N SER A 218 -38.82 -45.81 0.73
CA SER A 218 -39.85 -46.32 1.66
C SER A 218 -39.21 -47.19 2.75
N SER A 219 -39.28 -46.93 4.06
CA SER A 219 -40.44 -46.59 4.92
C SER A 219 -39.87 -46.14 6.29
N THR A 220 -40.55 -45.52 7.27
CA THR A 220 -41.95 -45.55 7.70
C THR A 220 -42.27 -44.26 8.46
N THR A 221 -43.44 -43.70 8.20
CA THR A 221 -44.11 -42.62 8.93
C THR A 221 -44.83 -43.15 10.17
N SER A 222 -44.95 -42.32 11.20
CA SER A 222 -46.16 -42.25 12.02
C SER A 222 -46.33 -40.81 12.52
N ALA A 223 -47.45 -40.20 12.15
CA ALA A 223 -47.94 -38.93 12.66
C ALA A 223 -49.31 -39.19 13.28
N SER A 224 -49.66 -38.51 14.37
CA SER A 224 -51.03 -38.01 14.62
C SER A 224 -51.13 -37.11 15.87
N PHE A 225 -51.53 -35.86 15.60
CA PHE A 225 -52.59 -35.04 16.21
C PHE A 225 -52.77 -34.82 17.74
N ARG A 226 -52.71 -33.52 18.10
CA ARG A 226 -53.69 -32.68 18.85
C ARG A 226 -54.33 -33.18 20.16
N ASN A 227 -54.10 -32.49 21.29
CA ASN A 227 -54.92 -31.39 21.85
C ASN A 227 -54.66 -31.15 23.36
N ALA A 228 -54.77 -29.87 23.73
CA ALA A 228 -55.02 -29.20 25.02
C ALA A 228 -55.10 -29.98 26.36
N ALA A 229 -54.46 -29.37 27.38
CA ALA A 229 -55.05 -28.87 28.64
C ALA A 229 -54.39 -29.34 29.98
N VAL A 230 -54.05 -28.30 30.78
CA VAL A 230 -54.01 -28.16 32.27
C VAL A 230 -52.96 -28.87 33.13
N ASP A 231 -52.46 -28.05 34.08
CA ASP A 231 -51.81 -28.30 35.37
C ASP A 231 -50.36 -28.81 35.39
N GLU A 232 -49.50 -28.41 36.32
CA GLU A 232 -49.37 -27.36 37.35
C GLU A 232 -48.07 -27.80 38.04
N PHE A 233 -47.04 -26.96 38.21
CA PHE A 233 -46.13 -27.02 39.38
C PHE A 233 -45.11 -25.87 39.35
N ARG A 234 -45.45 -24.82 40.13
CA ARG A 234 -44.65 -24.06 41.10
C ARG A 234 -43.31 -23.40 40.69
N LEU A 235 -43.42 -22.07 40.62
CA LEU A 235 -42.50 -20.98 41.03
C LEU A 235 -41.73 -21.23 42.36
N PRO A 236 -40.68 -20.46 42.76
CA PRO A 236 -40.61 -19.00 42.55
C PRO A 236 -39.27 -18.30 42.31
N SER A 237 -39.46 -17.02 41.96
CA SER A 237 -38.52 -15.91 41.95
C SER A 237 -38.38 -15.30 43.35
N ILE A 238 -37.20 -14.78 43.70
CA ILE A 238 -37.03 -13.76 44.76
C ILE A 238 -36.04 -12.69 44.28
N LYS A 239 -36.43 -11.45 44.55
CA LYS A 239 -35.85 -10.17 44.13
C LYS A 239 -34.91 -9.58 45.21
N ARG A 240 -34.04 -8.68 44.74
CA ARG A 240 -33.57 -7.41 45.35
C ARG A 240 -32.60 -7.46 46.54
N SER A 241 -31.54 -6.66 46.43
CA SER A 241 -31.46 -5.39 47.16
C SER A 241 -30.39 -4.45 46.58
N ALA A 242 -30.70 -3.15 46.66
CA ALA A 242 -29.84 -2.02 46.37
C ALA A 242 -29.56 -1.29 47.69
N THR A 243 -28.36 -0.73 47.84
CA THR A 243 -28.01 0.39 48.74
C THR A 243 -26.75 1.02 48.15
N ASP A 244 -26.76 2.28 47.69
CA ASP A 244 -26.83 3.57 48.39
C ASP A 244 -25.43 4.20 48.57
N THR A 245 -25.45 5.52 48.45
CA THR A 245 -24.42 6.50 48.13
C THR A 245 -23.56 6.92 49.32
N SER A 246 -22.32 7.32 49.05
CA SER A 246 -21.66 8.43 49.79
C SER A 246 -20.47 9.00 48.98
N PRO A 247 -20.26 10.33 48.97
CA PRO A 247 -19.09 10.95 48.36
C PRO A 247 -18.04 11.28 49.44
N VAL A 248 -16.82 10.77 49.30
CA VAL A 248 -15.70 11.15 50.18
C VAL A 248 -14.79 12.13 49.43
N LYS A 249 -14.92 13.42 49.77
CA LYS A 249 -13.90 14.44 49.55
C LYS A 249 -12.66 14.09 50.38
N ARG A 250 -11.48 14.04 49.74
CA ARG A 250 -10.20 14.31 50.39
C ARG A 250 -9.44 15.34 49.58
N GLN A 251 -9.49 16.58 50.08
CA GLN A 251 -8.42 17.56 49.92
C GLN A 251 -7.11 16.93 50.42
N ARG A 252 -6.03 17.10 49.64
CA ARG A 252 -4.68 17.10 50.20
C ARG A 252 -3.89 18.20 49.51
N GLU A 253 -3.34 19.05 50.37
CA GLU A 253 -2.71 20.33 50.13
C GLU A 253 -1.47 20.26 49.22
N GLU A 254 -1.29 21.32 48.43
CA GLU A 254 0.00 21.68 47.84
C GLU A 254 0.96 22.12 48.95
N ASN A 255 2.17 21.57 48.94
CA ASN A 255 3.33 22.23 49.52
C ASN A 255 4.50 22.09 48.52
N PRO A 256 5.02 23.20 47.97
CA PRO A 256 6.07 23.19 46.97
C PRO A 256 7.42 23.16 47.68
N LEU A 257 8.19 22.08 47.53
CA LEU A 257 9.66 22.00 47.65
C LEU A 257 10.09 20.52 47.71
N ALA A 258 10.17 19.87 46.56
CA ALA A 258 10.94 18.62 46.44
C ALA A 258 11.53 18.50 45.02
N ARG A 259 12.85 18.41 44.98
CA ARG A 259 13.70 18.35 43.77
C ARG A 259 13.29 17.22 42.81
N PRO A 260 13.37 17.41 41.48
CA PRO A 260 13.18 16.31 40.55
C PRO A 260 14.40 15.40 40.55
N THR A 261 14.22 14.15 40.98
CA THR A 261 15.19 13.06 40.82
C THR A 261 14.70 12.12 39.71
N LYS A 262 15.52 12.03 38.66
CA LYS A 262 15.77 10.93 37.71
C LYS A 262 14.62 10.00 37.26
N HIS A 263 14.47 9.97 35.93
CA HIS A 263 14.03 8.84 35.08
C HIS A 263 12.68 8.18 35.34
N ARG A 264 11.65 8.71 34.67
CA ARG A 264 10.43 7.95 34.35
C ARG A 264 10.68 7.14 33.07
N ARG A 265 11.17 5.90 33.23
CA ARG A 265 11.12 4.88 32.17
C ARG A 265 9.67 4.46 31.96
N THR A 266 9.19 4.53 30.72
CA THR A 266 7.94 3.93 30.28
C THR A 266 8.09 2.41 30.18
N LEU A 267 7.00 1.68 30.42
CA LEU A 267 6.94 0.22 30.54
C LEU A 267 7.11 -0.56 29.21
N SER A 268 7.86 -0.02 28.25
CA SER A 268 8.16 -0.67 26.96
C SER A 268 9.57 -1.30 26.89
N GLU A 269 10.36 -1.26 27.97
CA GLU A 269 11.74 -1.80 28.01
C GLU A 269 11.88 -3.13 28.80
N GLN A 270 10.80 -3.87 29.07
CA GLN A 270 10.88 -5.22 29.63
C GLN A 270 10.69 -6.30 28.56
N VAL A 271 11.55 -6.26 27.55
CA VAL A 271 11.89 -7.47 26.79
C VAL A 271 13.38 -7.69 27.01
N ILE A 272 13.71 -8.57 27.95
CA ILE A 272 15.06 -9.09 28.08
C ILE A 272 15.24 -10.08 26.93
N PRO A 273 16.08 -9.82 25.92
CA PRO A 273 16.47 -10.88 25.01
C PRO A 273 17.31 -11.89 25.80
N LEU A 274 16.90 -13.17 25.76
CA LEU A 274 17.72 -14.32 26.13
C LEU A 274 18.99 -14.31 25.27
N THR A 275 19.99 -13.56 25.71
CA THR A 275 21.33 -13.53 25.14
C THR A 275 22.12 -14.65 25.80
N LEU A 276 22.61 -15.57 24.97
CA LEU A 276 23.59 -16.59 25.29
C LEU A 276 24.81 -15.95 25.96
N HIS A 277 24.82 -15.91 27.29
CA HIS A 277 26.03 -15.66 28.06
C HIS A 277 26.82 -16.97 28.19
N HIS A 278 27.63 -17.27 27.17
CA HIS A 278 28.56 -18.40 27.18
C HIS A 278 29.98 -18.03 27.62
N HIS A 279 30.15 -17.03 28.50
CA HIS A 279 31.43 -16.73 29.13
C HIS A 279 31.23 -16.23 30.55
N LEU A 280 31.33 -17.15 31.52
CA LEU A 280 31.72 -16.96 32.94
C LEU A 280 31.38 -18.25 33.71
N ILE A 281 32.09 -19.36 33.39
CA ILE A 281 32.14 -20.52 34.27
C ILE A 281 33.52 -20.50 34.92
N ASN A 282 33.67 -19.70 35.97
CA ASN A 282 34.66 -19.96 37.00
C ASN A 282 34.32 -19.19 38.28
N SER A 283 33.37 -19.70 39.05
CA SER A 283 33.19 -19.37 40.47
C SER A 283 32.25 -20.40 41.08
N GLY A 284 32.79 -21.22 41.98
CA GLY A 284 32.04 -22.25 42.69
C GLY A 284 30.98 -21.65 43.60
N SER A 285 29.72 -21.82 43.23
CA SER A 285 28.59 -21.85 44.17
C SER A 285 27.42 -22.53 43.47
N ASN A 286 26.85 -23.55 44.11
CA ASN A 286 25.72 -24.35 43.63
C ASN A 286 24.59 -23.48 43.05
N PRO A 287 24.00 -23.84 41.89
CA PRO A 287 22.80 -23.17 41.39
C PRO A 287 21.63 -23.39 42.38
N PRO A 288 20.84 -22.36 42.71
CA PRO A 288 19.68 -22.54 43.57
C PRO A 288 18.63 -23.41 42.86
N SER A 289 18.21 -24.49 43.52
CA SER A 289 17.12 -25.36 43.07
C SER A 289 15.85 -24.57 42.72
N PRO A 290 15.10 -24.97 41.68
CA PRO A 290 13.85 -24.32 41.31
C PRO A 290 12.85 -24.45 42.47
N ARG A 291 12.49 -23.32 43.09
CA ARG A 291 11.43 -23.28 44.11
C ARG A 291 10.09 -23.55 43.43
N THR A 292 9.33 -24.49 43.98
CA THR A 292 7.94 -24.72 43.59
C THR A 292 7.13 -23.43 43.83
N PRO A 293 6.30 -22.99 42.86
CA PRO A 293 5.51 -21.77 43.01
C PRO A 293 4.56 -21.92 44.21
N THR A 294 4.52 -20.89 45.07
CA THR A 294 3.62 -20.89 46.23
C THR A 294 2.19 -20.59 45.80
N LEU A 295 1.20 -20.96 46.63
CA LEU A 295 -0.22 -20.66 46.35
C LEU A 295 -0.47 -19.15 46.08
N ASN A 296 0.26 -18.28 46.77
CA ASN A 296 0.20 -16.82 46.58
C ASN A 296 0.72 -16.38 45.21
N ASP A 297 1.70 -17.10 44.63
CA ASP A 297 2.22 -16.82 43.29
C ASP A 297 1.19 -17.20 42.23
N ALA A 298 0.50 -18.33 42.42
CA ALA A 298 -0.59 -18.76 41.53
C ALA A 298 -1.75 -17.76 41.54
N GLU A 299 -2.16 -17.24 42.70
CA GLU A 299 -3.20 -16.22 42.77
C GLU A 299 -2.80 -14.89 42.12
N ARG A 300 -1.53 -14.48 42.25
CA ARG A 300 -1.01 -13.28 41.57
C ARG A 300 -1.01 -13.46 40.06
N MET A 301 -0.59 -14.63 39.57
CA MET A 301 -0.66 -14.97 38.15
C MET A 301 -2.10 -14.98 37.64
N ASN A 302 -3.04 -15.59 38.37
CA ASN A 302 -4.46 -15.60 37.98
C ASN A 302 -5.06 -14.19 37.92
N ARG A 303 -4.72 -13.30 38.86
CA ARG A 303 -5.14 -11.89 38.80
C ARG A 303 -4.54 -11.17 37.59
N ALA A 304 -3.24 -11.36 37.32
CA ALA A 304 -2.58 -10.76 36.17
C ALA A 304 -3.17 -11.26 34.83
N LEU A 305 -3.45 -12.56 34.73
CA LEU A 305 -4.12 -13.16 33.58
C LEU A 305 -5.54 -12.62 33.42
N GLY A 306 -6.31 -12.51 34.51
CA GLY A 306 -7.65 -11.91 34.50
C GLY A 306 -7.65 -10.46 34.01
N SER A 307 -6.74 -9.62 34.52
CA SER A 307 -6.56 -8.25 34.05
C SER A 307 -6.16 -8.19 32.57
N ARG A 308 -5.29 -9.11 32.12
CA ARG A 308 -4.89 -9.18 30.71
C ARG A 308 -6.05 -9.58 29.80
N ILE A 309 -6.89 -10.52 30.22
CA ILE A 309 -8.09 -10.94 29.48
C ILE A 309 -9.05 -9.77 29.33
N ILE A 310 -9.32 -9.03 30.40
CA ILE A 310 -10.20 -7.84 30.35
C ILE A 310 -9.64 -6.80 29.38
N HIS A 311 -8.34 -6.51 29.47
CA HIS A 311 -7.71 -5.54 28.58
C HIS A 311 -7.76 -5.97 27.11
N LEU A 312 -7.48 -7.24 26.81
CA LEU A 312 -7.58 -7.77 25.45
C LEU A 312 -9.02 -7.73 24.92
N HIS A 313 -10.01 -7.97 25.78
CA HIS A 313 -11.42 -7.89 25.40
C HIS A 313 -11.84 -6.46 25.07
N GLU A 314 -11.34 -5.47 25.80
CA GLU A 314 -11.59 -4.06 25.49
C GLU A 314 -10.92 -3.64 24.18
N GLN A 315 -9.65 -4.03 23.96
CA GLN A 315 -8.96 -3.79 22.69
C GLN A 315 -9.71 -4.41 21.51
N TYR A 316 -10.24 -5.62 21.67
CA TYR A 316 -11.05 -6.28 20.65
C TYR A 316 -12.33 -5.50 20.35
N ARG A 317 -13.02 -4.97 21.37
CA ARG A 317 -14.23 -4.14 21.16
C ARG A 317 -13.92 -2.86 20.42
N THR A 318 -12.85 -2.16 20.80
CA THR A 318 -12.41 -0.95 20.11
C THR A 318 -12.09 -1.23 18.65
N LEU A 319 -11.32 -2.30 18.38
CA LEU A 319 -10.94 -2.67 17.02
C LEU A 319 -12.16 -3.06 16.18
N LYS A 320 -13.12 -3.79 16.77
CA LYS A 320 -14.37 -4.15 16.11
C LYS A 320 -15.19 -2.90 15.73
N SER A 321 -15.29 -1.92 16.63
CA SER A 321 -15.98 -0.66 16.36
C SER A 321 -15.31 0.14 15.24
N GLN A 322 -13.97 0.17 15.21
CA GLN A 322 -13.22 0.83 14.14
C GLN A 322 -13.45 0.13 12.79
N PHE A 323 -13.49 -1.20 12.78
CA PHE A 323 -13.79 -1.98 11.57
C PHE A 323 -15.19 -1.66 11.03
N GLU A 324 -16.21 -1.63 11.89
CA GLU A 324 -17.58 -1.25 11.51
C GLU A 324 -17.65 0.19 10.98
N GLU A 325 -16.91 1.13 11.57
CA GLU A 325 -16.81 2.51 11.07
C GLU A 325 -16.15 2.57 9.68
N THR A 326 -15.07 1.81 9.46
CA THR A 326 -14.40 1.77 8.15
C THR A 326 -15.28 1.15 7.07
N ASP A 327 -16.07 0.12 7.40
CA ASP A 327 -16.99 -0.53 6.45
C ASP A 327 -18.12 0.43 6.04
N ASN A 328 -18.65 1.20 6.99
CA ASN A 328 -19.62 2.25 6.71
C ASN A 328 -19.05 3.35 5.80
N LYS A 329 -17.83 3.83 6.07
CA LYS A 329 -17.14 4.81 5.21
C LYS A 329 -16.90 4.25 3.80
N GLN A 330 -16.55 2.98 3.69
CA GLN A 330 -16.38 2.32 2.39
C GLN A 330 -17.70 2.27 1.61
N ALA A 331 -18.82 2.00 2.27
CA ALA A 331 -20.14 2.02 1.64
C ALA A 331 -20.52 3.42 1.16
N GLU A 332 -20.28 4.45 1.97
CA GLU A 332 -20.53 5.86 1.63
C GLU A 332 -19.70 6.29 0.41
N LEU A 333 -18.39 6.03 0.42
CA LEU A 333 -17.50 6.35 -0.71
C LEU A 333 -17.91 5.63 -2.00
N LYS A 334 -18.40 4.39 -1.92
CA LYS A 334 -18.94 3.68 -3.10
C LYS A 334 -20.18 4.38 -3.67
N THR A 335 -21.04 4.92 -2.81
CA THR A 335 -22.22 5.68 -3.26
C THR A 335 -21.84 7.02 -3.90
N GLU A 336 -20.91 7.76 -3.28
CA GLU A 336 -20.40 9.02 -3.85
C GLU A 336 -19.69 8.80 -5.20
N LEU A 337 -18.90 7.73 -5.32
CA LEU A 337 -18.25 7.36 -6.58
C LEU A 337 -19.26 7.05 -7.69
N LYS A 338 -20.39 6.43 -7.35
CA LYS A 338 -21.45 6.16 -8.32
C LYS A 338 -22.12 7.47 -8.77
N GLU A 339 -22.46 8.33 -7.83
CA GLU A 339 -23.10 9.62 -8.14
C GLU A 339 -22.19 10.53 -8.97
N THR A 340 -20.89 10.60 -8.64
CA THR A 340 -19.92 11.37 -9.42
C THR A 340 -19.77 10.85 -10.84
N LYS A 341 -19.74 9.52 -11.04
CA LYS A 341 -19.76 8.93 -12.39
C LYS A 341 -20.99 9.34 -13.18
N GLU A 342 -22.18 9.31 -12.58
CA GLU A 342 -23.43 9.73 -13.23
C GLU A 342 -23.44 11.23 -13.57
N ARG A 343 -22.85 12.08 -12.72
CA ARG A 343 -22.68 13.51 -13.02
C ARG A 343 -21.73 13.76 -14.18
N VAL A 344 -20.63 13.00 -14.27
CA VAL A 344 -19.67 13.10 -15.38
C VAL A 344 -20.31 12.70 -16.69
N THR A 345 -21.01 11.56 -16.75
CA THR A 345 -21.67 11.12 -18.00
C THR A 345 -22.74 12.10 -18.47
N HIS A 346 -23.49 12.71 -17.54
CA HIS A 346 -24.44 13.76 -17.88
C HIS A 346 -23.75 15.03 -18.42
N ALA A 347 -22.60 15.42 -17.83
CA ALA A 347 -21.82 16.57 -18.31
C ALA A 347 -21.24 16.32 -19.71
N GLU A 348 -20.72 15.12 -19.98
CA GLU A 348 -20.23 14.71 -21.30
C GLU A 348 -21.34 14.78 -22.35
N SER A 349 -22.53 14.22 -22.05
CA SER A 349 -23.69 14.28 -22.95
C SER A 349 -24.11 15.72 -23.26
N ARG A 350 -24.09 16.61 -22.26
CA ARG A 350 -24.40 18.03 -22.46
C ARG A 350 -23.33 18.74 -23.30
N SER A 351 -22.07 18.37 -23.14
CA SER A 351 -20.97 18.91 -23.94
C SER A 351 -21.11 18.51 -25.41
N GLU A 352 -21.44 17.24 -25.70
CA GLU A 352 -21.68 16.78 -27.07
C GLU A 352 -22.85 17.52 -27.73
N GLU A 353 -23.93 17.73 -26.99
CA GLU A 353 -25.10 18.46 -27.49
C GLU A 353 -24.76 19.92 -27.83
N LEU A 354 -23.99 20.59 -26.97
CA LEU A 354 -23.51 21.93 -27.25
C LEU A 354 -22.59 21.97 -28.48
N ASP A 355 -21.73 20.97 -28.67
CA ASP A 355 -20.87 20.89 -29.86
C ASP A 355 -21.69 20.73 -31.16
N ARG A 356 -22.76 19.93 -31.14
CA ARG A 356 -23.71 19.83 -32.26
C ARG A 356 -24.41 21.16 -32.55
N GLN A 357 -24.84 21.87 -31.51
CA GLN A 357 -25.47 23.19 -31.66
C GLN A 357 -24.50 24.22 -32.26
N VAL A 358 -23.24 24.25 -31.80
CA VAL A 358 -22.21 25.13 -32.35
C VAL A 358 -21.96 24.82 -33.83
N LYS A 359 -21.86 23.55 -34.22
CA LYS A 359 -21.69 23.15 -35.63
C LYS A 359 -22.87 23.60 -36.50
N SER A 360 -24.09 23.41 -36.01
CA SER A 360 -25.31 23.87 -36.70
C SER A 360 -25.35 25.39 -36.88
N LEU A 361 -24.99 26.14 -35.84
CA LEU A 361 -24.93 27.61 -35.91
C LEU A 361 -23.85 28.10 -36.88
N LYS A 362 -22.68 27.45 -36.93
CA LYS A 362 -21.63 27.77 -37.90
C LYS A 362 -22.10 27.57 -39.34
N ALA A 363 -22.75 26.44 -39.65
CA ALA A 363 -23.28 26.18 -40.98
C ALA A 363 -24.34 27.22 -41.41
N ARG A 364 -25.22 27.62 -40.48
CA ARG A 364 -26.22 28.68 -40.74
C ARG A 364 -25.57 30.04 -40.96
N LEU A 365 -24.48 30.33 -40.27
CA LEU A 365 -23.73 31.57 -40.45
C LEU A 365 -23.07 31.61 -41.83
N GLU A 366 -22.40 30.53 -42.25
CA GLU A 366 -21.81 30.41 -43.58
C GLU A 366 -22.86 30.60 -44.69
N GLN A 367 -24.02 29.96 -44.58
CA GLN A 367 -25.12 30.15 -45.52
C GLN A 367 -25.60 31.60 -45.59
N ALA A 368 -25.77 32.27 -44.44
CA ALA A 368 -26.20 33.66 -44.39
C ALA A 368 -25.14 34.62 -44.98
N GLU A 369 -23.85 34.31 -44.81
CA GLU A 369 -22.75 35.05 -45.43
C GLU A 369 -22.74 34.90 -46.96
N GLU A 370 -23.00 33.69 -47.48
CA GLU A 370 -23.15 33.43 -48.92
C GLU A 370 -24.34 34.18 -49.51
N GLU A 371 -25.53 34.11 -48.88
CA GLU A 371 -26.73 34.83 -49.32
C GLU A 371 -26.51 36.36 -49.30
N ALA A 372 -25.83 36.88 -48.28
CA ALA A 372 -25.49 38.30 -48.21
C ALA A 372 -24.48 38.71 -49.29
N ALA A 373 -23.54 37.84 -49.65
CA ALA A 373 -22.60 38.08 -50.74
C ALA A 373 -23.29 38.09 -52.11
N GLU A 374 -24.24 37.18 -52.33
CA GLU A 374 -25.04 37.13 -53.56
C GLU A 374 -25.91 38.39 -53.73
N LEU A 375 -26.62 38.80 -52.68
CA LEU A 375 -27.40 40.04 -52.69
C LEU A 375 -26.54 41.28 -52.96
N ARG A 376 -25.32 41.34 -52.40
CA ARG A 376 -24.37 42.43 -52.70
C ARG A 376 -23.95 42.44 -54.17
N ALA A 377 -23.73 41.27 -54.76
CA ALA A 377 -23.38 41.15 -56.17
C ALA A 377 -24.53 41.58 -57.09
N GLU A 378 -25.76 41.20 -56.76
CA GLU A 378 -26.96 41.58 -57.52
C GLU A 378 -27.19 43.10 -57.52
N ILE A 379 -27.05 43.76 -56.36
CA ILE A 379 -27.13 45.22 -56.23
C ILE A 379 -26.06 45.91 -57.09
N LEU A 380 -24.84 45.35 -57.13
CA LEU A 380 -23.74 45.90 -57.92
C LEU A 380 -24.01 45.81 -59.43
N VAL A 381 -24.63 44.73 -59.90
CA VAL A 381 -25.00 44.55 -61.31
C VAL A 381 -26.19 45.43 -61.70
N GLY A 382 -27.18 45.59 -60.83
CA GLY A 382 -28.34 46.47 -61.05
C GLY A 382 -28.01 47.97 -61.08
N SER A 383 -26.86 48.37 -60.52
CA SER A 383 -26.37 49.75 -60.53
C SER A 383 -25.73 50.18 -61.86
N ILE A 384 -25.49 49.27 -62.80
CA ILE A 384 -24.89 49.57 -64.11
C ILE A 384 -25.97 49.48 -65.20
N GLY A 385 -26.75 50.56 -65.34
CA GLY A 385 -27.60 50.77 -66.51
C GLY A 385 -26.77 51.06 -67.78
N PRO A 386 -27.31 50.78 -68.98
CA PRO A 386 -26.52 50.66 -70.21
C PRO A 386 -26.13 52.05 -70.72
N ASN A 387 -24.83 52.36 -70.72
CA ASN A 387 -24.32 53.50 -71.49
C ASN A 387 -23.74 52.98 -72.80
N SER A 388 -24.50 53.17 -73.87
CA SER A 388 -24.09 52.99 -75.26
C SER A 388 -22.88 53.87 -75.59
N GLY A 389 -21.81 53.29 -76.14
CA GLY A 389 -20.65 54.09 -76.54
C GLY A 389 -19.49 53.31 -77.15
N SER A 390 -19.67 52.90 -78.41
CA SER A 390 -18.68 52.95 -79.50
C SER A 390 -17.19 52.61 -79.24
N SER A 391 -16.77 51.56 -79.98
CA SER A 391 -15.56 51.48 -80.81
C SER A 391 -14.16 51.27 -80.21
N ASN A 392 -13.52 50.27 -80.85
CA ASN A 392 -12.11 50.13 -81.22
C ASN A 392 -11.15 49.42 -80.26
N GLY A 393 -10.49 48.40 -80.84
CA GLY A 393 -9.06 48.21 -80.64
C GLY A 393 -8.66 46.93 -79.94
N VAL A 394 -8.42 45.87 -80.74
CA VAL A 394 -7.12 45.20 -80.83
C VAL A 394 -6.29 45.18 -79.52
N ASP A 395 -6.10 44.03 -78.87
CA ASP A 395 -4.97 43.19 -79.20
C ASP A 395 -4.95 41.84 -78.47
N LYS A 396 -4.40 40.86 -79.17
CA LYS A 396 -4.09 39.52 -78.68
C LYS A 396 -2.81 39.59 -77.83
N ARG A 397 -2.81 39.07 -76.61
CA ARG A 397 -1.65 38.27 -76.17
C ARG A 397 -1.96 37.28 -75.06
N ALA A 398 -1.61 36.05 -75.38
CA ALA A 398 -1.70 34.87 -74.58
C ALA A 398 -0.71 34.84 -73.40
N THR A 399 -0.90 33.78 -72.61
CA THR A 399 0.10 32.96 -71.90
C THR A 399 0.46 33.29 -70.44
N ARG A 400 -0.22 32.55 -69.54
CA ARG A 400 0.30 31.37 -68.80
C ARG A 400 1.44 31.63 -67.79
N ARG A 401 1.10 31.54 -66.50
CA ARG A 401 1.97 31.10 -65.39
C ARG A 401 1.07 30.29 -64.42
N ARG A 402 1.28 28.97 -64.31
CA ARG A 402 2.18 28.26 -63.38
C ARG A 402 1.73 28.36 -61.94
#